data_AF-S4MGU7-F1
#
_entry.id   AF-S4MGU7-F1
#
_cell.length_a   1.000
_cell.length_b   1.000
_cell.length_c   1.000
_cell.angle_alpha   90.00
_cell.angle_beta   90.00
_cell.angle_gamma   90.00
#
_symmetry.space_group_name_H-M   'P 1'
#
loop_
_entity.id
_entity.type
_entity.pdbx_description
1 polymer ?
#
loop_
_entity_poly.entity_id
_entity_poly.type
_entity_poly.pdbx_seq_one_letter_code
_entity_poly.pdbx_strand_id
1 'polypeptide(L)'
;MVLACAGDVPTQETLAAAHLLRRHLPDLSVRVVNVVDLARLLPREEHPHGMNDFEYDGLFTADKPVIFAYHGYPWLIHRLAYRRAGHQHLHVRGYKEAGTTTTPFDMVVRNDLDRYRLVMDVIDRVPGLAVRATAVRQRMADARTRHHAWIRGHGTDLPEVAEWNWNA
;
A
#
# COMPACT_ATOMS: atom_id res chain seq x y z
N MET A 1 -5.47 -11.14 -3.32
CA MET A 1 -4.18 -10.48 -2.98
C MET A 1 -4.34 -9.74 -1.66
N VAL A 2 -3.26 -9.31 -1.02
CA VAL A 2 -3.32 -8.61 0.28
C VAL A 2 -2.78 -7.19 0.17
N LEU A 3 -3.55 -6.23 0.65
CA LEU A 3 -3.10 -4.88 1.00
C LEU A 3 -2.85 -4.83 2.50
N ALA A 4 -1.60 -4.64 2.90
CA ALA A 4 -1.20 -4.54 4.29
C ALA A 4 -0.75 -3.11 4.61
N CYS A 5 -0.94 -2.66 5.85
CA CYS A 5 -0.51 -1.33 6.27
C CYS A 5 -0.07 -1.28 7.73
N ALA A 6 0.83 -0.35 8.06
CA ALA A 6 1.23 -0.03 9.43
C ALA A 6 1.59 1.46 9.57
N GLY A 7 0.77 2.18 10.34
CA GLY A 7 0.82 3.64 10.50
C GLY A 7 -0.48 4.29 10.05
N ASP A 8 -0.76 5.48 10.55
CA ASP A 8 -1.97 6.26 10.28
C ASP A 8 -2.12 6.64 8.80
N VAL A 9 -1.16 7.38 8.24
CA VAL A 9 -1.15 7.80 6.83
C VAL A 9 -1.09 6.58 5.89
N PRO A 10 -0.20 5.58 6.09
CA PRO A 10 -0.24 4.35 5.30
C PRO A 10 -1.60 3.64 5.32
N THR A 11 -2.28 3.62 6.47
CA THR A 11 -3.61 2.99 6.58
C THR A 11 -4.65 3.75 5.76
N GLN A 12 -4.69 5.08 5.87
CA GLN A 12 -5.59 5.91 5.08
C GLN A 12 -5.40 5.68 3.57
N GLU A 13 -4.16 5.70 3.10
CA GLU A 13 -3.85 5.51 1.68
C GLU A 13 -4.12 4.08 1.20
N THR A 14 -3.92 3.09 2.07
CA THR A 14 -4.26 1.69 1.79
C THR A 14 -5.77 1.49 1.65
N LEU A 15 -6.56 2.09 2.53
CA LEU A 15 -8.02 2.05 2.42
C LEU A 15 -8.51 2.79 1.17
N ALA A 16 -7.95 3.97 0.88
CA ALA A 16 -8.27 4.70 -0.35
C ALA A 16 -7.90 3.90 -1.62
N ALA A 17 -6.76 3.20 -1.62
CA ALA A 17 -6.38 2.29 -2.69
C ALA A 17 -7.36 1.11 -2.82
N ALA A 18 -7.77 0.50 -1.71
CA ALA A 18 -8.76 -0.57 -1.69
C ALA A 18 -10.11 -0.11 -2.27
N HIS A 19 -10.54 1.12 -1.95
CA HIS A 19 -11.75 1.72 -2.51
C HIS A 19 -11.62 1.92 -4.04
N LEU A 20 -10.49 2.46 -4.51
CA LEU A 20 -10.22 2.61 -5.96
C LEU A 20 -10.21 1.26 -6.69
N LEU A 21 -9.59 0.24 -6.11
CA LEU A 21 -9.58 -1.12 -6.66
C LEU A 21 -10.99 -1.70 -6.74
N ARG A 22 -11.79 -1.61 -5.67
CA ARG A 22 -13.18 -2.08 -5.66
C ARG A 22 -14.02 -1.40 -6.73
N ARG A 23 -13.81 -0.10 -6.96
CA ARG A 23 -14.54 0.68 -7.99
C ARG A 23 -14.13 0.30 -9.41
N HIS A 24 -12.83 0.12 -9.66
CA HIS A 24 -12.32 -0.05 -11.02
C HIS A 24 -12.12 -1.51 -11.43
N LEU A 25 -11.97 -2.41 -10.47
CA LEU A 25 -11.66 -3.83 -10.65
C LEU A 25 -12.52 -4.67 -9.67
N PRO A 26 -13.85 -4.65 -9.81
CA PRO A 26 -14.77 -5.26 -8.84
C PRO A 26 -14.58 -6.78 -8.66
N ASP A 27 -14.06 -7.46 -9.69
CA ASP A 27 -13.79 -8.91 -9.64
C ASP A 27 -12.48 -9.25 -8.91
N LEU A 28 -11.65 -8.26 -8.55
CA LEU A 28 -10.41 -8.48 -7.83
C LEU A 28 -10.69 -8.71 -6.35
N SER A 29 -10.41 -9.92 -5.85
CA SER A 29 -10.45 -10.20 -4.41
C SER A 29 -9.26 -9.59 -3.68
N VAL A 30 -9.54 -8.59 -2.84
CA VAL A 30 -8.57 -7.87 -2.00
C VAL A 30 -8.88 -8.13 -0.53
N ARG A 31 -7.87 -8.55 0.23
CA ARG A 31 -7.90 -8.54 1.69
C ARG A 31 -7.12 -7.33 2.19
N VAL A 32 -7.67 -6.58 3.13
CA VAL A 32 -6.94 -5.51 3.83
C VAL A 32 -6.51 -6.02 5.21
N VAL A 33 -5.24 -5.84 5.55
CA VAL A 33 -4.65 -6.19 6.85
C VAL A 33 -4.02 -4.96 7.47
N ASN A 34 -4.48 -4.56 8.65
CA ASN A 34 -3.86 -3.49 9.43
C ASN A 34 -2.94 -4.09 10.51
N VAL A 35 -1.68 -3.70 10.52
CA VAL A 35 -0.66 -4.15 11.46
C VAL A 35 -0.38 -3.03 12.44
N VAL A 36 -0.83 -3.21 13.68
CA VAL A 36 -0.64 -2.25 14.78
C VAL A 36 0.65 -2.56 15.55
N ASP A 37 0.88 -3.82 15.88
CA ASP A 37 2.09 -4.31 16.55
C ASP A 37 3.01 -4.99 15.52
N LEU A 38 4.09 -4.31 15.14
CA LEU A 38 5.07 -4.85 14.17
C LEU A 38 5.77 -6.11 14.69
N ALA A 39 5.88 -6.28 16.01
CA ALA A 39 6.52 -7.46 16.58
C ALA A 39 5.70 -8.75 16.33
N ARG A 40 4.41 -8.61 15.97
CA ARG A 40 3.60 -9.75 15.48
C ARG A 40 4.18 -10.39 14.22
N LEU A 41 4.88 -9.63 13.37
CA LEU A 41 5.45 -10.16 12.12
C LEU A 41 6.60 -11.16 12.37
N LEU A 42 7.28 -11.06 13.51
CA LEU A 42 8.37 -11.97 13.90
C LEU A 42 7.84 -13.36 14.25
N PRO A 43 8.64 -14.43 14.03
CA PRO A 43 8.31 -15.77 14.52
C PRO A 43 8.08 -15.75 16.04
N ARG A 44 7.13 -16.57 16.50
CA ARG A 44 6.80 -16.67 17.94
C ARG A 44 7.99 -17.13 18.79
N GLU A 45 8.90 -17.88 18.20
CA GLU A 45 10.13 -18.36 18.82
C GLU A 45 11.17 -17.25 19.01
N GLU A 46 11.08 -16.17 18.23
CA GLU A 46 12.03 -15.04 18.27
C GLU A 46 11.52 -13.87 19.14
N HIS A 47 10.20 -13.73 19.32
CA HIS A 47 9.63 -12.64 20.12
C HIS A 47 8.31 -13.07 20.82
N PRO A 48 8.04 -12.65 22.08
CA PRO A 48 6.82 -13.05 22.81
C PRO A 48 5.51 -12.66 22.12
N HIS A 49 5.55 -11.58 21.35
CA HIS A 49 4.40 -11.12 20.56
C HIS A 49 4.30 -11.84 19.21
N GLY A 50 5.36 -12.49 18.75
CA GLY A 50 5.42 -13.08 17.42
C GLY A 50 4.30 -14.08 17.15
N MET A 51 3.84 -14.12 15.91
CA MET A 51 2.82 -15.06 15.45
C MET A 51 3.46 -16.33 14.90
N ASN A 52 2.75 -17.46 15.00
CA ASN A 52 3.21 -18.68 14.34
C ASN A 52 2.99 -18.59 12.82
N ASP A 53 3.59 -19.49 12.05
CA ASP A 53 3.53 -19.44 10.59
C ASP A 53 2.11 -19.63 10.05
N PHE A 54 1.29 -20.47 10.68
CA PHE A 54 -0.10 -20.69 10.28
C PHE A 54 -0.93 -19.40 10.39
N GLU A 55 -0.76 -18.65 11.49
CA GLU A 55 -1.41 -17.35 11.67
C GLU A 55 -0.92 -16.34 10.62
N TYR A 56 0.40 -16.33 10.33
CA TYR A 56 0.99 -15.39 9.37
C TYR A 56 0.43 -15.64 7.97
N ASP A 57 0.46 -16.89 7.51
CA ASP A 57 -0.02 -17.30 6.21
C ASP A 57 -1.54 -17.08 6.09
N GLY A 58 -2.28 -17.26 7.18
CA GLY A 58 -3.70 -16.94 7.27
C GLY A 58 -4.00 -15.48 6.94
N LEU A 59 -3.12 -14.54 7.31
CA LEU A 59 -3.27 -13.09 7.05
C LEU A 59 -2.66 -12.68 5.70
N PHE A 60 -1.40 -13.03 5.47
CA PHE A 60 -0.58 -12.50 4.37
C PHE A 60 -0.52 -13.43 3.15
N THR A 61 -0.99 -14.67 3.27
CA THR A 61 -0.91 -15.73 2.23
C THR A 61 0.51 -16.16 1.92
N ALA A 62 0.69 -17.42 1.54
CA ALA A 62 1.99 -17.97 1.17
C ALA A 62 2.31 -17.79 -0.34
N ASP A 63 1.29 -17.56 -1.17
CA ASP A 63 1.35 -17.72 -2.63
C ASP A 63 0.83 -16.52 -3.43
N LYS A 64 0.26 -15.50 -2.78
CA LYS A 64 -0.33 -14.34 -3.46
C LYS A 64 0.43 -13.05 -3.13
N PRO A 65 0.43 -12.06 -4.05
CA PRO A 65 1.06 -10.77 -3.81
C PRO A 65 0.54 -10.06 -2.56
N VAL A 66 1.46 -9.50 -1.79
CA VAL A 66 1.22 -8.62 -0.64
C VAL A 66 1.85 -7.26 -0.93
N ILE A 67 1.03 -6.21 -1.00
CA ILE A 67 1.53 -4.83 -1.04
C ILE A 67 1.42 -4.26 0.37
N PHE A 68 2.55 -3.91 0.97
CA PHE A 68 2.61 -3.44 2.35
C PHE A 68 2.99 -1.95 2.38
N ALA A 69 2.10 -1.09 2.89
CA ALA A 69 2.35 0.33 3.10
C ALA A 69 2.83 0.58 4.54
N TYR A 70 4.03 1.12 4.70
CA TYR A 70 4.64 1.34 6.01
C TYR A 70 5.09 2.80 6.19
N HIS A 71 4.87 3.38 7.38
CA HIS A 71 5.26 4.77 7.65
C HIS A 71 6.78 4.97 7.69
N GLY A 72 7.53 3.95 8.10
CA GLY A 72 8.99 3.98 8.19
C GLY A 72 9.69 3.39 6.97
N TYR A 73 10.96 3.00 7.14
CA TYR A 73 11.74 2.42 6.06
C TYR A 73 11.28 0.99 5.71
N PRO A 74 11.07 0.67 4.42
CA PRO A 74 10.63 -0.64 3.95
C PRO A 74 11.48 -1.83 4.43
N TRP A 75 12.79 -1.61 4.59
CA TRP A 75 13.77 -2.64 4.95
C TRP A 75 13.46 -3.31 6.29
N LEU A 76 12.84 -2.57 7.23
CA LEU A 76 12.46 -3.14 8.51
C LEU A 76 11.42 -4.25 8.33
N ILE A 77 10.38 -4.02 7.53
CA ILE A 77 9.32 -5.01 7.31
C ILE A 77 9.90 -6.28 6.66
N HIS A 78 10.79 -6.12 5.67
CA HIS A 78 11.51 -7.25 5.08
C HIS A 78 12.36 -8.00 6.12
N ARG A 79 13.06 -7.29 6.99
CA ARG A 79 13.85 -7.89 8.06
C ARG A 79 12.98 -8.67 9.05
N LEU A 80 11.80 -8.16 9.41
CA LEU A 80 10.90 -8.83 10.35
C LEU A 80 10.23 -10.08 9.72
N ALA A 81 9.98 -10.05 8.42
CA ALA A 81 9.28 -11.11 7.69
C ALA A 81 10.21 -12.07 6.92
N TYR A 82 11.53 -11.96 7.05
CA TYR A 82 12.49 -12.62 6.16
C TYR A 82 12.37 -14.16 6.09
N ARG A 83 11.92 -14.81 7.16
CA ARG A 83 11.71 -16.27 7.25
C ARG A 83 10.30 -16.72 6.88
N ARG A 84 9.37 -15.80 6.65
CA ARG A 84 7.97 -16.12 6.44
C ARG A 84 7.75 -16.70 5.05
N ALA A 85 6.81 -17.64 4.96
CA ALA A 85 6.33 -18.09 3.67
C ALA A 85 5.74 -16.91 2.89
N GLY A 86 5.90 -16.93 1.57
CA GLY A 86 5.46 -15.83 0.71
C GLY A 86 6.28 -14.54 0.80
N HIS A 87 7.42 -14.49 1.51
CA HIS A 87 8.27 -13.28 1.55
C HIS A 87 8.68 -12.79 0.14
N GLN A 88 8.86 -13.68 -0.84
CA GLN A 88 9.11 -13.32 -2.24
C GLN A 88 7.94 -12.54 -2.90
N HIS A 89 6.73 -12.68 -2.37
CA HIS A 89 5.52 -11.98 -2.80
C HIS A 89 5.23 -10.71 -1.99
N LEU A 90 6.06 -10.42 -0.97
CA LEU A 90 5.95 -9.24 -0.13
C LEU A 90 6.65 -8.06 -0.80
N HIS A 91 5.89 -7.00 -1.06
CA HIS A 91 6.39 -5.77 -1.65
C HIS A 91 6.05 -4.59 -0.75
N VAL A 92 7.09 -4.02 -0.15
CA VAL A 92 6.91 -2.97 0.85
C VAL A 92 7.17 -1.59 0.23
N ARG A 93 6.26 -0.67 0.49
CA ARG A 93 6.40 0.77 0.27
C ARG A 93 6.51 1.46 1.63
N GLY A 94 7.24 2.56 1.65
CA GLY A 94 7.43 3.35 2.85
C GLY A 94 8.36 4.53 2.59
N TYR A 95 8.89 5.09 3.66
CA TYR A 95 9.72 6.28 3.59
C TYR A 95 11.01 6.04 2.78
N LYS A 96 11.32 6.96 1.86
CA LYS A 96 12.45 6.94 0.93
C LYS A 96 13.35 8.17 1.01
N GLU A 97 13.33 8.90 2.13
CA GLU A 97 14.05 10.19 2.26
C GLU A 97 13.60 11.27 1.25
N ALA A 98 12.39 11.14 0.70
CA ALA A 98 11.88 12.07 -0.28
C ALA A 98 10.90 13.04 0.39
N GLY A 99 11.38 14.21 0.78
CA GLY A 99 10.57 15.24 1.44
C GLY A 99 11.02 16.67 1.16
N THR A 100 10.11 17.61 1.30
CA THR A 100 10.36 19.07 1.28
C THR A 100 9.14 19.78 1.86
N THR A 101 9.17 21.11 1.96
CA THR A 101 7.96 21.90 2.27
C THR A 101 6.97 21.78 1.11
N THR A 102 5.93 21.00 1.30
CA THR A 102 4.90 20.69 0.30
C THR A 102 3.58 20.31 0.98
N THR A 103 2.56 19.97 0.21
CA THR A 103 1.25 19.56 0.74
C THR A 103 1.31 18.15 1.38
N PRO A 104 0.41 17.82 2.34
CA PRO A 104 0.42 16.53 3.01
C PRO A 104 0.42 15.33 2.07
N PHE A 105 -0.45 15.30 1.05
CA PHE A 105 -0.48 14.18 0.11
C PHE A 105 0.73 14.14 -0.83
N ASP A 106 1.30 15.29 -1.21
CA ASP A 106 2.54 15.32 -2.01
C ASP A 106 3.72 14.66 -1.28
N MET A 107 3.80 14.79 0.05
CA MET A 107 4.79 14.07 0.85
C MET A 107 4.67 12.55 0.66
N VAL A 108 3.45 12.03 0.56
CA VAL A 108 3.18 10.60 0.33
C VAL A 108 3.51 10.20 -1.12
N VAL A 109 3.12 11.03 -2.10
CA VAL A 109 3.39 10.81 -3.53
C VAL A 109 4.89 10.72 -3.81
N ARG A 110 5.69 11.59 -3.17
CA ARG A 110 7.15 11.61 -3.28
C ARG A 110 7.82 10.33 -2.78
N ASN A 111 7.20 9.66 -1.81
CA ASN A 111 7.70 8.40 -1.26
C ASN A 111 7.12 7.16 -1.97
N ASP A 112 6.34 7.33 -3.05
CA ASP A 112 5.62 6.25 -3.74
C ASP A 112 4.75 5.42 -2.77
N LEU A 113 4.12 6.08 -1.80
CA LEU A 113 3.24 5.46 -0.81
C LEU A 113 1.76 5.85 -1.02
N ASP A 114 1.48 6.67 -2.04
CA ASP A 114 0.15 7.21 -2.30
C ASP A 114 -0.82 6.15 -2.84
N ARG A 115 -2.11 6.34 -2.60
CA ARG A 115 -3.18 5.44 -3.05
C ARG A 115 -3.09 5.05 -4.53
N TYR A 116 -2.69 5.97 -5.41
CA TYR A 116 -2.61 5.70 -6.85
C TYR A 116 -1.44 4.78 -7.15
N ARG A 117 -0.28 5.02 -6.53
CA ARG A 117 0.87 4.12 -6.60
C ARG A 117 0.55 2.73 -6.06
N LEU A 118 -0.15 2.63 -4.92
CA LEU A 118 -0.54 1.33 -4.37
C LEU A 118 -1.43 0.55 -5.34
N VAL A 119 -2.40 1.20 -5.99
CA VAL A 119 -3.22 0.57 -7.05
C VAL A 119 -2.36 0.11 -8.23
N MET A 120 -1.40 0.92 -8.68
CA MET A 120 -0.48 0.53 -9.76
C MET A 120 0.35 -0.70 -9.37
N ASP A 121 0.85 -0.77 -8.14
CA ASP A 121 1.62 -1.92 -7.66
C ASP A 121 0.80 -3.20 -7.62
N VAL A 122 -0.48 -3.11 -7.27
CA VAL A 122 -1.41 -4.25 -7.35
C VAL A 122 -1.58 -4.71 -8.79
N ILE A 123 -1.84 -3.80 -9.73
CA ILE A 123 -2.01 -4.13 -11.15
C ILE A 123 -0.76 -4.81 -11.72
N ASP A 124 0.42 -4.31 -11.36
CA ASP A 124 1.69 -4.79 -11.90
C ASP A 124 2.10 -6.16 -11.35
N ARG A 125 1.54 -6.59 -10.22
CA ARG A 125 1.97 -7.82 -9.51
C ARG A 125 0.94 -8.94 -9.48
N VAL A 126 -0.35 -8.63 -9.60
CA VAL A 126 -1.38 -9.66 -9.69
C VAL A 126 -1.30 -10.30 -11.08
N PRO A 127 -1.10 -11.64 -11.17
CA PRO A 127 -0.97 -12.32 -12.46
C PRO A 127 -2.15 -12.03 -13.39
N GLY A 128 -1.85 -11.69 -14.65
CA GLY A 128 -2.83 -11.37 -15.68
C GLY A 128 -3.46 -9.97 -15.59
N LEU A 129 -3.26 -9.22 -14.50
CA LEU A 129 -3.91 -7.93 -14.31
C LEU A 129 -3.23 -6.79 -15.08
N ALA A 130 -1.91 -6.82 -15.25
CA ALA A 130 -1.14 -5.80 -15.98
C ALA A 130 -1.68 -5.54 -17.39
N VAL A 131 -2.11 -6.59 -18.10
CA VAL A 131 -2.69 -6.51 -19.45
C VAL A 131 -4.16 -6.12 -19.40
N ARG A 132 -4.94 -6.69 -18.47
CA ARG A 132 -6.39 -6.46 -18.38
C ARG A 132 -6.75 -5.08 -17.84
N ALA A 133 -5.91 -4.50 -16.99
CA ALA A 133 -6.17 -3.27 -16.26
C ALA A 133 -5.28 -2.10 -16.71
N THR A 134 -4.70 -2.15 -17.91
CA THR A 134 -3.80 -1.10 -18.43
C THR A 134 -4.43 0.29 -18.38
N ALA A 135 -5.72 0.41 -18.74
CA ALA A 135 -6.44 1.68 -18.68
C ALA A 135 -6.59 2.22 -17.23
N VAL A 136 -6.82 1.34 -16.26
CA VAL A 136 -6.91 1.73 -14.83
C VAL A 136 -5.54 2.17 -14.34
N ARG A 137 -4.48 1.42 -14.68
CA ARG A 137 -3.10 1.78 -14.35
C ARG A 137 -2.72 3.14 -14.92
N GLN A 138 -3.06 3.41 -16.18
CA GLN A 138 -2.80 4.71 -16.81
C GLN A 138 -3.54 5.84 -16.09
N ARG A 139 -4.82 5.64 -15.75
CA ARG A 139 -5.59 6.62 -14.96
C ARG A 139 -4.94 6.96 -13.62
N MET A 140 -4.33 5.98 -12.93
CA MET A 140 -3.61 6.22 -11.68
C MET A 140 -2.34 7.06 -11.92
N ALA A 141 -1.61 6.80 -13.00
CA ALA A 141 -0.46 7.60 -13.40
C ALA A 141 -0.86 9.04 -13.75
N ASP A 142 -1.95 9.21 -14.50
CA ASP A 142 -2.50 10.51 -14.87
C ASP A 142 -2.96 11.30 -13.64
N ALA A 143 -3.53 10.62 -12.63
CA ALA A 143 -3.90 11.25 -11.37
C ALA A 143 -2.68 11.83 -10.63
N ARG A 144 -1.54 11.13 -10.61
CA ARG A 144 -0.28 11.66 -10.03
C ARG A 144 0.29 12.82 -10.85
N THR A 145 0.20 12.77 -12.18
CA THR A 145 0.59 13.89 -13.05
C THR A 145 -0.27 15.13 -12.78
N ARG A 146 -1.60 14.94 -12.65
CA ARG A 146 -2.54 16.03 -12.34
C ARG A 146 -2.32 16.61 -10.95
N HIS A 147 -2.06 15.76 -9.95
CA HIS A 147 -1.67 16.19 -8.60
C HIS A 147 -0.45 17.11 -8.65
N HIS A 148 0.59 16.70 -9.38
CA HIS A 148 1.82 17.48 -9.52
C HIS A 148 1.59 18.88 -10.12
N ALA A 149 0.71 19.00 -11.11
CA ALA A 149 0.31 20.29 -11.67
C ALA A 149 -0.53 21.10 -10.67
N TRP A 150 -1.47 20.45 -9.98
CA TRP A 150 -2.42 21.07 -9.07
C TRP A 150 -1.74 21.76 -7.89
N ILE A 151 -0.84 21.08 -7.19
CA ILE A 151 -0.17 21.63 -6.00
C ILE A 151 0.68 22.87 -6.32
N ARG A 152 1.22 22.96 -7.55
CA ARG A 152 1.99 24.13 -8.00
C ARG A 152 1.10 25.32 -8.36
N GLY A 153 -0.08 25.04 -8.92
CA GLY A 153 -1.04 26.08 -9.28
C GLY A 153 -1.84 26.61 -8.10
N HIS A 154 -2.12 25.77 -7.10
CA HIS A 154 -3.11 26.07 -6.05
C HIS A 154 -2.55 26.02 -4.62
N GLY A 155 -1.39 25.38 -4.39
CA GLY A 155 -0.80 25.24 -3.05
C GLY A 155 -1.58 24.32 -2.11
N THR A 156 -2.56 23.57 -2.60
CA THR A 156 -3.38 22.62 -1.84
C THR A 156 -3.39 21.25 -2.51
N ASP A 157 -3.77 20.21 -1.77
CA ASP A 157 -4.00 18.88 -2.35
C ASP A 157 -5.23 18.86 -3.26
N LEU A 158 -5.29 17.86 -4.14
CA LEU A 158 -6.45 17.62 -5.00
C LEU A 158 -7.74 17.47 -4.16
N PRO A 159 -8.88 18.07 -4.56
CA PRO A 159 -10.14 17.96 -3.82
C PRO A 159 -10.54 16.50 -3.58
N GLU A 160 -10.40 15.62 -4.57
CA GLU A 160 -10.77 14.21 -4.40
C GLU A 160 -9.86 13.43 -3.42
N VAL A 161 -8.71 14.00 -3.05
CA VAL A 161 -7.82 13.44 -2.02
C VAL A 161 -8.19 14.03 -0.66
N ALA A 162 -8.33 15.36 -0.59
CA ALA A 162 -8.60 16.09 0.63
C ALA A 162 -10.01 15.82 1.19
N GLU A 163 -11.00 15.66 0.31
CA GLU A 163 -12.41 15.43 0.65
C GLU A 163 -12.77 13.92 0.67
N TRP A 164 -11.78 13.05 0.49
CA TRP A 164 -12.02 11.62 0.46
C TRP A 164 -12.56 11.11 1.80
N ASN A 165 -13.65 10.36 1.75
CA ASN A 165 -14.22 9.66 2.89
C ASN A 165 -14.49 8.19 2.54
N TRP A 166 -14.43 7.34 3.55
CA TRP A 166 -14.83 5.94 3.40
C TRP A 166 -16.37 5.85 3.38
N ASN A 167 -16.93 5.43 2.25
CA ASN A 167 -18.36 5.15 2.13
C ASN A 167 -18.59 3.68 2.51
N ALA A 168 -19.29 3.45 3.62
CA ALA A 168 -19.64 2.12 4.13
C ALA A 168 -20.60 1.37 3.19
#